data_AF-A0A3Q2YV70-F1
#
_entry.id   AF-A0A3Q2YV70-F1
#
_cell.length_a   1.000
_cell.length_b   1.000
_cell.length_c   1.000
_cell.angle_alpha   90.00
_cell.angle_beta   90.00
_cell.angle_gamma   90.00
#
_symmetry.space_group_name_H-M   'P 1'
#
loop_
_entity.id
_entity.type
_entity.pdbx_description
1 polymer ?
#
loop_
_entity_poly.entity_id
_entity_poly.type
_entity_poly.pdbx_seq_one_letter_code
_entity_poly.pdbx_strand_id
1 'polypeptide(L)'
;VPTAATWEPITEDQLPPPTPVAADLVDKLERLALVDFRTKEGLACLEKAIRFAAQLHVVDTSGVEPMDSVLEDILHLREDTVLEGNHAEELLQLSKNTVEEYYVAPPNIPLPKREERTAMLKHSEF
;
A
#
# COMPACT_ATOMS: atom_id res chain seq x y z
N VAL A 1 -22.28 18.76 19.93
CA VAL A 1 -21.92 17.33 19.84
C VAL A 1 -23.17 16.52 20.13
N PRO A 2 -23.53 15.51 19.32
CA PRO A 2 -24.69 14.66 19.60
C PRO A 2 -24.57 14.02 20.99
N THR A 3 -25.65 14.02 21.76
CA THR A 3 -25.68 13.48 23.12
C THR A 3 -25.70 11.94 23.15
N ALA A 4 -25.95 11.30 22.01
CA ALA A 4 -25.93 9.87 21.80
C ALA A 4 -25.41 9.53 20.41
N ALA A 5 -24.87 8.31 20.26
CA ALA A 5 -24.48 7.75 18.97
C ALA A 5 -25.68 7.73 18.02
N THR A 6 -25.52 8.29 16.83
CA THR A 6 -26.54 8.33 15.77
C THR A 6 -26.28 7.29 14.68
N TRP A 7 -25.23 6.49 14.80
CA TRP A 7 -24.87 5.47 13.82
C TRP A 7 -25.60 4.16 14.07
N GLU A 8 -26.18 3.62 13.00
CA GLU A 8 -26.74 2.27 12.96
C GLU A 8 -25.68 1.27 12.48
N PRO A 9 -25.63 0.05 13.04
CA PRO A 9 -24.72 -0.98 12.56
C PRO A 9 -25.13 -1.43 11.16
N ILE A 10 -24.17 -1.50 10.25
CA ILE A 10 -24.38 -2.00 8.88
C ILE A 10 -24.59 -3.51 8.93
N THR A 11 -25.65 -3.98 8.29
CA THR A 11 -25.99 -5.40 8.23
C THR A 11 -25.47 -6.05 6.93
N GLU A 12 -25.23 -7.36 6.99
CA GLU A 12 -24.55 -8.10 5.91
C GLU A 12 -25.32 -8.13 4.58
N ASP A 13 -26.65 -7.98 4.64
CA ASP A 13 -27.58 -7.90 3.51
C ASP A 13 -27.50 -6.58 2.73
N GLN A 14 -26.98 -5.52 3.35
CA GLN A 14 -26.78 -4.22 2.72
C GLN A 14 -25.45 -4.13 1.97
N LEU A 15 -24.53 -5.06 2.23
CA LEU A 15 -23.21 -5.04 1.64
C LEU A 15 -23.21 -5.62 0.22
N PRO A 16 -22.34 -5.11 -0.67
CA PRO A 16 -22.13 -5.73 -1.98
C PRO A 16 -21.67 -7.19 -1.81
N PRO A 17 -21.87 -8.06 -2.81
CA PRO A 17 -21.41 -9.44 -2.73
C PRO A 17 -19.89 -9.49 -2.49
N PRO A 18 -19.38 -10.47 -1.72
CA PRO A 18 -17.94 -10.62 -1.50
C PRO A 18 -17.19 -10.70 -2.82
N THR A 19 -16.15 -9.88 -2.97
CA THR A 19 -15.30 -9.89 -4.15
C THR A 19 -14.33 -11.07 -4.06
N PRO A 20 -14.40 -12.07 -4.96
CA PRO A 20 -13.46 -13.18 -4.94
C PRO A 20 -12.06 -12.67 -5.31
N VAL A 21 -11.06 -12.98 -4.47
CA VAL A 21 -9.67 -12.60 -4.72
C VAL A 21 -9.03 -13.63 -5.64
N ALA A 22 -9.07 -13.37 -6.95
CA ALA A 22 -8.47 -14.26 -7.95
C ALA A 22 -6.94 -14.31 -7.84
N ALA A 23 -6.34 -15.47 -8.16
CA ALA A 23 -4.89 -15.65 -8.07
C ALA A 23 -4.09 -14.66 -8.95
N ASP A 24 -4.62 -14.26 -10.09
CA ASP A 24 -3.99 -13.25 -10.97
C ASP A 24 -3.99 -11.85 -10.33
N LEU A 25 -5.02 -11.53 -9.55
CA LEU A 25 -5.11 -10.27 -8.80
C LEU A 25 -4.06 -10.25 -7.68
N VAL A 26 -3.92 -11.37 -6.95
CA VAL A 26 -2.89 -11.53 -5.91
C VAL A 26 -1.50 -11.33 -6.51
N ASP A 27 -1.20 -12.01 -7.62
CA ASP A 27 0.10 -11.91 -8.29
C ASP A 27 0.45 -10.47 -8.71
N LYS A 28 -0.57 -9.73 -9.17
CA LYS A 28 -0.44 -8.31 -9.53
C LYS A 28 -0.20 -7.43 -8.32
N LEU A 29 -0.96 -7.64 -7.24
CA LEU A 29 -0.84 -6.87 -5.99
C LEU A 29 0.54 -7.08 -5.34
N GLU A 30 1.02 -8.31 -5.28
CA GLU A 30 2.37 -8.63 -4.77
C GLU A 30 3.46 -7.92 -5.55
N ARG A 31 3.32 -7.88 -6.88
CA ARG A 31 4.28 -7.22 -7.76
C ARG A 31 4.28 -5.70 -7.58
N LEU A 32 3.12 -5.10 -7.34
CA LEU A 32 3.00 -3.66 -7.10
C LEU A 32 3.51 -3.25 -5.72
N ALA A 33 3.19 -4.03 -4.68
CA ALA A 33 3.59 -3.76 -3.31
C ALA A 33 4.99 -4.28 -2.96
N LEU A 34 5.63 -5.04 -3.86
CA LEU A 34 6.94 -5.70 -3.64
C LEU A 34 6.95 -6.57 -2.37
N VAL A 35 5.83 -7.25 -2.10
CA VAL A 35 5.63 -8.10 -0.93
C VAL A 35 5.00 -9.42 -1.34
N ASP A 36 5.39 -10.50 -0.68
CA ASP A 36 4.78 -11.83 -0.86
C ASP A 36 3.76 -12.05 0.26
N PHE A 37 2.52 -12.33 -0.13
CA PHE A 37 1.43 -12.59 0.82
C PHE A 37 0.51 -13.72 0.37
N ARG A 38 0.96 -14.58 -0.54
CA ARG A 38 0.21 -15.74 -1.06
C ARG A 38 0.10 -16.89 -0.06
N THR A 39 0.08 -16.58 1.23
CA THR A 39 -0.24 -17.52 2.30
C THR A 39 -1.75 -17.57 2.51
N LYS A 40 -2.25 -18.64 3.14
CA LYS A 40 -3.69 -18.76 3.45
C LYS A 40 -4.13 -17.63 4.37
N GLU A 41 -3.28 -17.28 5.33
CA GLU A 41 -3.48 -16.22 6.30
C GLU A 41 -3.46 -14.84 5.64
N GLY A 42 -2.53 -14.60 4.70
CA GLY A 42 -2.45 -13.36 3.93
C GLY A 42 -3.69 -13.13 3.07
N LEU A 43 -4.16 -14.17 2.37
CA LEU A 43 -5.41 -14.12 1.61
C LEU A 43 -6.62 -13.85 2.50
N ALA A 44 -6.75 -14.59 3.62
CA ALA A 44 -7.85 -14.39 4.55
C ALA A 44 -7.83 -12.98 5.16
N CYS A 45 -6.65 -12.42 5.43
CA CYS A 45 -6.51 -11.05 5.89
C CYS A 45 -6.98 -10.05 4.83
N LEU A 46 -6.55 -10.23 3.58
CA LEU A 46 -6.95 -9.37 2.45
C LEU A 46 -8.46 -9.41 2.21
N GLU A 47 -9.07 -10.60 2.19
CA GLU A 47 -10.52 -10.77 2.01
C GLU A 47 -11.31 -10.08 3.13
N LYS A 48 -10.87 -10.23 4.38
CA LYS A 48 -11.48 -9.55 5.53
C LYS A 48 -11.33 -8.02 5.44
N ALA A 49 -10.18 -7.52 5.00
CA ALA A 49 -9.95 -6.09 4.83
C ALA A 49 -10.84 -5.51 3.72
N ILE A 50 -10.97 -6.21 2.58
CA ILE A 50 -11.88 -5.82 1.49
C ILE A 50 -13.33 -5.82 1.99
N ARG A 51 -13.74 -6.88 2.71
CA ARG A 51 -15.09 -6.95 3.29
C ARG A 51 -15.36 -5.81 4.27
N PHE A 52 -14.39 -5.49 5.11
CA PHE A 52 -14.49 -4.38 6.05
C PHE A 52 -14.62 -3.03 5.32
N ALA A 53 -13.82 -2.78 4.28
CA ALA A 53 -13.91 -1.56 3.48
C ALA A 53 -15.22 -1.47 2.67
N ALA A 54 -15.83 -2.60 2.31
CA ALA A 54 -17.08 -2.63 1.56
C ALA A 54 -18.23 -1.90 2.27
N GLN A 55 -18.18 -1.78 3.60
CA GLN A 55 -19.12 -0.98 4.41
C GLN A 55 -19.24 0.48 3.95
N LEU A 56 -18.18 1.06 3.38
CA LEU A 56 -18.20 2.42 2.86
C LEU A 56 -19.16 2.60 1.67
N HIS A 57 -19.56 1.53 0.97
CA HIS A 57 -20.52 1.61 -0.14
C HIS A 57 -21.96 1.92 0.31
N VAL A 58 -22.28 1.71 1.59
CA VAL A 58 -23.61 2.01 2.15
C VAL A 58 -23.75 3.51 2.44
N VAL A 59 -22.63 4.22 2.54
CA VAL A 59 -22.62 5.66 2.79
C VAL A 59 -22.94 6.40 1.49
N ASP A 60 -24.03 7.17 1.50
CA ASP A 60 -24.37 8.04 0.37
C ASP A 60 -23.39 9.22 0.29
N THR A 61 -22.56 9.20 -0.74
CA THR A 61 -21.62 10.27 -1.07
C THR A 61 -22.06 11.11 -2.27
N SER A 62 -23.34 11.01 -2.67
CA SER A 62 -23.90 11.76 -3.80
C SER A 62 -23.79 13.26 -3.58
N GLY A 63 -23.10 13.96 -4.48
CA GLY A 63 -22.89 15.41 -4.40
C GLY A 63 -21.89 15.84 -3.32
N VAL A 64 -21.16 14.90 -2.72
CA VAL A 64 -20.06 15.19 -1.79
C VAL A 64 -18.74 15.16 -2.57
N GLU A 65 -18.05 16.30 -2.61
CA GLU A 65 -16.73 16.38 -3.23
C GLU A 65 -15.69 15.61 -2.40
N PRO A 66 -14.78 14.85 -3.03
CA PRO A 66 -13.69 14.16 -2.32
C PRO A 66 -12.81 15.14 -1.55
N MET A 67 -12.49 14.80 -0.30
CA MET A 67 -11.55 15.59 0.50
C MET A 67 -10.10 15.20 0.17
N ASP A 68 -9.31 16.18 -0.27
CA ASP A 68 -7.89 16.04 -0.58
C ASP A 68 -6.98 16.51 0.57
N SER A 69 -7.42 17.53 1.32
CA SER A 69 -6.76 18.07 2.51
C SER A 69 -7.80 18.46 3.56
N VAL A 70 -7.46 18.26 4.83
CA VAL A 70 -8.23 18.81 5.98
C VAL A 70 -7.87 20.26 6.28
N LEU A 71 -6.78 20.77 5.71
CA LEU A 71 -6.36 22.15 5.87
C LEU A 71 -7.09 23.03 4.85
N GLU A 72 -7.50 24.21 5.29
CA GLU A 72 -8.22 25.21 4.49
C GLU A 72 -7.33 25.90 3.43
N ASP A 73 -6.05 25.51 3.36
CA ASP A 73 -4.98 26.38 2.88
C ASP A 73 -4.37 26.03 1.51
N ILE A 74 -3.83 27.12 0.96
CA ILE A 74 -3.28 27.39 -0.36
C ILE A 74 -1.97 26.62 -0.61
N LEU A 75 -1.65 26.35 -1.88
CA LEU A 75 -0.36 25.75 -2.27
C LEU A 75 0.82 26.62 -1.81
N HIS A 76 1.56 26.16 -0.80
CA HIS A 76 2.77 26.83 -0.33
C HIS A 76 3.90 26.65 -1.34
N LEU A 77 4.42 27.77 -1.86
CA LEU A 77 5.61 27.77 -2.70
C LEU A 77 6.85 27.96 -1.83
N ARG A 78 7.90 27.21 -2.14
CA ARG A 78 9.24 27.38 -1.55
C ARG A 78 10.03 28.37 -2.42
N GLU A 79 10.73 29.31 -1.78
CA GLU A 79 11.72 30.18 -2.43
C GLU A 79 12.81 29.34 -3.14
N ASP A 80 13.24 29.79 -4.33
CA ASP A 80 14.32 29.14 -5.08
C ASP A 80 15.70 29.57 -4.55
N THR A 81 15.99 29.15 -3.32
CA THR A 81 17.24 29.43 -2.63
C THR A 81 17.93 28.15 -2.19
N VAL A 82 19.27 28.15 -2.24
CA VAL A 82 20.10 27.05 -1.73
C VAL A 82 20.23 27.23 -0.22
N LEU A 83 19.79 26.22 0.54
CA LEU A 83 19.82 26.25 2.01
C LEU A 83 20.99 25.44 2.59
N GLU A 84 21.28 24.27 2.03
CA GLU A 84 22.25 23.31 2.56
C GLU A 84 22.98 22.57 1.42
N GLY A 85 24.14 21.98 1.73
CA GLY A 85 24.96 21.24 0.77
C GLY A 85 26.05 20.40 1.43
N ASN A 86 26.53 19.39 0.70
CA ASN A 86 27.64 18.52 1.07
C ASN A 86 27.43 17.62 2.32
N HIS A 87 26.25 17.02 2.45
CA HIS A 87 25.92 16.06 3.52
C HIS A 87 26.11 14.59 3.12
N ALA A 88 27.04 14.29 2.19
CA ALA A 88 27.20 12.95 1.64
C ALA A 88 27.47 11.90 2.72
N GLU A 89 28.38 12.20 3.67
CA GLU A 89 28.72 11.29 4.77
C GLU A 89 27.50 10.97 5.65
N GLU A 90 26.73 12.00 6.05
CA GLU A 90 25.54 11.86 6.89
C GLU A 90 24.42 11.07 6.18
N LEU A 91 24.25 11.26 4.88
CA LEU A 91 23.23 10.56 4.08
C LEU A 91 23.58 9.10 3.81
N LEU A 92 24.87 8.79 3.67
CA LEU A 92 25.35 7.46 3.31
C LEU A 92 25.59 6.54 4.52
N GLN A 93 25.69 7.09 5.73
CA GLN A 93 26.04 6.33 6.95
C GLN A 93 25.11 5.14 7.26
N LEU A 94 23.84 5.21 6.85
CA LEU A 94 22.84 4.15 7.10
C LEU A 94 22.75 3.14 5.94
N SER A 95 23.49 3.36 4.85
CA SER A 95 23.47 2.45 3.72
C SER A 95 24.15 1.13 4.07
N LYS A 96 23.57 0.02 3.61
CA LYS A 96 24.17 -1.31 3.78
C LYS A 96 25.51 -1.45 3.05
N ASN A 97 25.60 -0.87 1.85
CA ASN A 97 26.78 -0.89 1.00
C ASN A 97 26.90 0.45 0.29
N THR A 98 28.12 0.96 0.19
CA THR A 98 28.46 2.16 -0.57
C THR A 98 29.73 1.91 -1.37
N VAL A 99 29.83 2.55 -2.54
CA VAL A 99 31.04 2.55 -3.37
C VAL A 99 31.21 3.94 -3.91
N GLU A 100 32.35 4.58 -3.67
CA GLU A 100 32.69 5.92 -4.18
C GLU A 100 31.56 6.94 -3.98
N GLU A 101 30.98 6.99 -2.77
CA GLU A 101 29.88 7.89 -2.40
C GLU A 101 28.53 7.61 -3.08
N TYR A 102 28.37 6.44 -3.74
CA TYR A 102 27.09 6.00 -4.29
C TYR A 102 26.43 4.92 -3.43
N TYR A 103 25.09 4.93 -3.39
CA TYR A 103 24.32 3.78 -2.93
C TYR A 103 24.48 2.63 -3.91
N VAL A 104 24.72 1.43 -3.38
CA VAL A 104 24.86 0.21 -4.20
C VAL A 104 23.56 -0.59 -4.13
N ALA A 105 22.95 -0.80 -5.29
CA ALA A 105 21.85 -1.72 -5.48
C ALA A 105 22.28 -2.90 -6.38
N PRO A 106 21.64 -4.07 -6.26
CA PRO A 106 21.76 -5.12 -7.26
C PRO A 106 21.39 -4.60 -8.66
N PRO A 107 21.90 -5.23 -9.75
CA PRO A 107 21.52 -4.86 -11.10
C PRO A 107 20.00 -4.92 -11.29
N ASN A 108 19.46 -4.10 -12.20
CA ASN A 108 18.04 -4.02 -12.50
C ASN A 108 17.56 -5.32 -13.20
N ILE A 109 17.33 -6.35 -12.40
CA ILE A 109 16.81 -7.63 -12.83
C ILE A 109 15.29 -7.56 -12.76
N PRO A 110 14.56 -7.87 -13.85
CA PRO A 110 13.11 -7.94 -13.83
C PRO A 110 12.62 -8.87 -12.71
N LEU A 111 11.54 -8.47 -12.04
CA LEU A 111 10.93 -9.33 -11.03
C LEU A 111 10.55 -10.69 -11.65
N PRO A 112 10.82 -11.80 -10.95
CA PRO A 112 10.56 -13.14 -11.44
C PRO A 112 9.08 -13.32 -11.79
N LYS A 113 8.82 -14.06 -12.86
CA LYS A 113 7.45 -14.36 -13.28
C LYS A 113 6.77 -15.26 -12.24
N ARG A 114 5.44 -15.34 -12.29
CA ARG A 114 4.63 -16.16 -11.36
C ARG A 114 5.14 -17.61 -11.24
N GLU A 115 5.48 -18.22 -12.37
CA GLU A 115 5.98 -19.60 -12.45
C GLU A 115 7.32 -19.77 -11.72
N GLU A 116 8.24 -18.82 -11.94
CA GLU A 116 9.56 -18.78 -11.31
C GLU A 116 9.45 -18.55 -9.80
N ARG A 117 8.58 -17.64 -9.36
CA ARG A 117 8.32 -17.41 -7.93
C ARG A 117 7.79 -18.66 -7.23
N THR A 118 6.83 -19.33 -7.85
CA THR A 118 6.24 -20.57 -7.31
C THR A 118 7.30 -21.67 -7.16
N ALA A 119 8.29 -21.71 -8.07
CA ALA A 119 9.43 -22.60 -7.93
C ALA A 119 10.36 -22.16 -6.78
N MET A 120 10.71 -20.88 -6.66
CA MET A 120 11.59 -20.37 -5.61
C MET A 120 11.02 -20.59 -4.19
N LEU A 121 9.72 -20.38 -4.00
CA LEU A 121 9.03 -20.60 -2.72
C LEU A 121 9.09 -22.05 -2.26
N LYS A 122 8.89 -23.02 -3.17
CA LYS A 122 8.99 -24.46 -2.85
C LYS A 122 10.38 -24.89 -2.36
N HIS A 123 11.43 -24.15 -2.72
CA HIS A 123 12.80 -24.43 -2.28
C HIS A 123 13.18 -23.68 -1.00
N SER A 124 12.35 -22.73 -0.55
CA SER A 124 12.57 -21.95 0.69
C SER A 124 11.88 -22.57 1.91
N GLU A 125 11.04 -23.59 1.73
CA GLU A 125 10.36 -24.34 2.80
C GLU A 125 11.17 -25.56 3.31
N PHE A 126 12.47 -25.64 2.96
CA PHE A 126 13.42 -26.67 3.44
C PHE A 126 14.56 -26.05 4.25
#